data_AF-A0A5E4D6F9-F1
#
_entry.id   AF-A0A5E4D6F9-F1
#
_cell.length_a   1.000
_cell.length_b   1.000
_cell.length_c   1.000
_cell.angle_alpha   90.00
_cell.angle_beta   90.00
_cell.angle_gamma   90.00
#
_symmetry.space_group_name_H-M   'P 1'
#
loop_
_entity.id
_entity.type
_entity.pdbx_description
1 polymer ?
#
loop_
_entity_poly.entity_id
_entity_poly.type
_entity_poly.pdbx_seq_one_letter_code
_entity_poly.pdbx_strand_id
1 'polypeptide(L)'
;MNRLQDDYDPYAVEEPSDEEPALSSSEDEVDVLLHGTPDQKRKLIRECLTGESESSSEDEFEKEMEAELNSTIKTMEDKLSSLGT
;
A
#
# COMPACT_ATOMS: atom_id res chain seq x y z
N MET A 1 -13.78 -48.08 0.83
CA MET A 1 -12.42 -48.14 0.28
C MET A 1 -12.50 -48.79 -1.08
N ASN A 2 -12.58 -47.97 -2.13
CA ASN A 2 -12.23 -48.27 -3.52
C ASN A 2 -11.79 -46.92 -4.08
N ARG A 3 -10.50 -46.63 -3.88
CA ARG A 3 -9.73 -45.67 -4.67
C ARG A 3 -9.57 -46.25 -6.08
N LEU A 4 -9.10 -45.43 -7.01
CA LEU A 4 -8.65 -45.80 -8.36
C LEU A 4 -9.69 -45.58 -9.47
N GLN A 5 -10.14 -44.34 -9.61
CA GLN A 5 -10.23 -43.75 -10.93
C GLN A 5 -9.93 -42.27 -10.74
N ASP A 6 -8.63 -42.01 -10.53
CA ASP A 6 -8.06 -40.68 -10.66
C ASP A 6 -8.46 -40.16 -12.05
N ASP A 7 -9.15 -39.02 -12.06
CA ASP A 7 -9.39 -38.20 -13.24
C ASP A 7 -8.03 -37.71 -13.76
N TYR A 8 -7.29 -38.59 -14.41
CA TYR A 8 -6.03 -38.26 -15.07
C TYR A 8 -6.38 -37.60 -16.40
N ASP A 9 -6.50 -36.28 -16.38
CA ASP A 9 -6.63 -35.46 -17.59
C ASP A 9 -5.26 -35.28 -18.26
N PRO A 10 -5.02 -35.85 -19.46
CA PRO A 10 -3.76 -35.71 -20.19
C PRO A 10 -3.45 -34.27 -20.63
N TYR A 11 -4.41 -33.35 -20.53
CA TYR A 11 -4.25 -31.93 -20.82
C TYR A 11 -4.16 -31.06 -19.55
N ALA A 12 -4.11 -31.66 -18.36
CA ALA A 12 -3.75 -30.93 -17.15
C ALA A 12 -2.28 -30.51 -17.24
N VAL A 13 -2.05 -29.26 -17.64
CA VAL A 13 -0.73 -28.64 -17.55
C VAL A 13 -0.61 -28.08 -16.14
N GLU A 14 0.33 -28.60 -15.35
CA GLU A 14 0.69 -27.99 -14.07
C GLU A 14 1.33 -26.62 -14.36
N GLU A 15 0.56 -25.55 -14.12
CA GLU A 15 1.12 -24.20 -14.16
C GLU A 15 2.10 -24.06 -12.99
N PRO A 16 3.38 -23.72 -13.22
CA PRO A 16 4.28 -23.38 -12.13
C PRO A 16 3.68 -22.19 -11.38
N SER A 17 3.34 -22.39 -10.11
CA SER A 17 2.85 -21.33 -9.23
C SER A 17 3.96 -20.28 -9.06
N ASP A 18 3.78 -19.11 -9.67
CA ASP A 18 4.63 -17.92 -9.48
C ASP A 18 4.29 -17.21 -8.16
N GLU A 19 3.86 -17.95 -7.12
CA GLU A 19 3.83 -17.43 -5.74
C GLU A 19 5.26 -17.38 -5.21
N GLU A 20 6.10 -16.54 -5.81
CA GLU A 20 7.17 -15.92 -5.04
C GLU A 20 6.48 -15.06 -3.97
N PRO A 21 6.73 -15.30 -2.67
CA PRO A 21 6.20 -14.41 -1.65
C PRO A 21 6.69 -13.01 -2.00
N ALA A 22 5.76 -12.08 -2.22
CA ALA A 22 6.11 -10.68 -2.41
C ALA A 22 6.72 -10.17 -1.09
N LEU A 23 8.02 -10.41 -0.89
CA LEU A 23 8.81 -9.96 0.28
C LEU A 23 8.91 -8.43 0.34
N SER A 24 8.26 -7.73 -0.59
CA SER A 24 8.16 -6.28 -0.68
C SER A 24 6.73 -5.81 -1.02
N SER A 25 5.70 -6.53 -0.58
CA SER A 25 4.37 -5.93 -0.43
C SER A 25 4.38 -5.18 0.91
N SER A 26 3.90 -3.93 0.94
CA SER A 26 3.69 -3.17 2.17
C SER A 26 3.09 -4.08 3.25
N GLU A 27 3.78 -4.24 4.38
CA GLU A 27 3.34 -5.06 5.51
C GLU A 27 1.88 -4.69 5.82
N ASP A 28 0.93 -5.61 5.59
CA ASP A 28 -0.49 -5.35 5.83
C ASP A 28 -0.65 -4.98 7.30
N GLU A 29 -1.18 -3.79 7.59
CA GLU A 29 -1.28 -3.25 8.95
C GLU A 29 -1.96 -4.25 9.91
N VAL A 30 -2.89 -5.04 9.37
CA VAL A 30 -3.59 -6.11 10.10
C VAL A 30 -2.64 -7.25 10.49
N ASP A 31 -1.75 -7.65 9.60
CA ASP A 31 -0.74 -8.68 9.87
C ASP A 31 0.27 -8.21 10.92
N VAL A 32 0.68 -6.94 10.86
CA VAL A 32 1.52 -6.33 11.89
C VAL A 32 0.84 -6.36 13.26
N LEU A 33 -0.46 -6.07 13.34
CA LEU A 33 -1.21 -6.12 14.61
C LEU A 33 -1.35 -7.54 15.16
N LEU A 34 -1.52 -8.53 14.28
CA LEU A 34 -1.77 -9.91 14.69
C LEU A 34 -0.46 -10.65 14.97
N HIS A 35 0.48 -10.61 14.03
CA HIS A 35 1.70 -11.43 13.99
C HIS A 35 3.01 -10.63 14.08
N GLY A 36 2.95 -9.30 13.97
CA GLY A 36 4.13 -8.45 14.05
C GLY A 36 4.88 -8.51 15.38
N THR A 37 6.15 -8.11 15.33
CA THR A 37 7.01 -7.95 16.50
C THR A 37 6.50 -6.83 17.41
N PRO A 38 6.86 -6.83 18.70
CA PRO A 38 6.50 -5.73 19.60
C PRO A 38 6.96 -4.35 19.09
N ASP A 39 8.06 -4.27 18.35
CA ASP A 39 8.55 -3.03 17.74
C ASP A 39 7.68 -2.57 16.57
N GLN A 40 7.34 -3.47 15.64
CA GLN A 40 6.44 -3.14 14.53
C GLN A 40 5.07 -2.67 15.04
N LYS A 41 4.50 -3.36 16.04
CA LYS A 41 3.24 -2.96 16.67
C LYS A 41 3.33 -1.57 17.33
N ARG A 42 4.42 -1.28 18.05
CA ARG A 42 4.65 0.04 18.65
C ARG A 42 4.82 1.14 17.61
N LYS A 43 5.52 0.85 16.51
CA LYS A 43 5.72 1.76 15.39
C LYS A 43 4.37 2.10 14.76
N LEU A 44 3.59 1.08 14.39
CA LEU A 44 2.25 1.23 13.81
C LEU A 44 1.31 2.05 14.70
N ILE A 45 1.24 1.75 16.01
CA ILE A 45 0.40 2.51 16.96
C ILE A 45 0.84 3.97 17.05
N ARG A 46 2.16 4.23 17.06
CA ARG A 46 2.69 5.60 17.10
C ARG A 46 2.28 6.37 15.86
N GLU A 47 2.46 5.81 14.68
CA GLU A 47 2.09 6.41 13.40
C GLU A 47 0.59 6.77 13.38
N CYS A 48 -0.29 5.85 13.81
CA CYS A 48 -1.73 6.12 13.88
C CYS A 48 -2.10 7.27 14.83
N LEU A 49 -1.41 7.39 15.96
CA LEU A 49 -1.74 8.39 16.99
C LEU A 49 -1.11 9.76 16.71
N THR A 50 0.05 9.79 16.05
CA THR A 50 0.82 11.01 15.80
C THR A 50 0.63 11.54 14.39
N GLY A 51 0.22 10.70 13.43
CA GLY A 51 0.16 11.03 12.02
C GLY A 51 1.55 11.14 11.37
N GLU A 52 2.61 10.83 12.10
CA GLU A 52 3.99 10.86 11.60
C GLU A 52 4.30 9.54 10.89
N SER A 53 3.68 9.30 9.73
CA SER A 53 4.15 8.24 8.85
C SER A 53 5.48 8.69 8.24
N GLU A 54 6.52 7.86 8.34
CA GLU A 54 7.83 8.09 7.71
C GLU A 54 7.79 7.99 6.16
N SER A 55 6.63 8.23 5.55
CA SER A 55 6.42 8.21 4.11
C SER A 55 6.55 9.60 3.49
N SER A 56 7.22 10.55 4.17
CA SER A 56 7.82 11.69 3.47
C SER A 56 9.08 11.15 2.81
N SER A 57 8.94 10.61 1.60
CA SER A 57 10.14 10.30 0.83
C SER A 57 10.88 11.63 0.59
N GLU A 58 12.22 11.61 0.67
CA GLU A 58 13.04 12.72 0.20
C GLU A 58 13.27 12.59 -1.32
N ASP A 59 12.28 12.07 -2.06
CA ASP A 59 12.34 11.98 -3.50
C ASP A 59 12.01 13.34 -4.12
N GLU A 60 12.89 13.82 -4.99
CA GLU A 60 12.75 15.13 -5.64
C GLU A 60 11.47 15.20 -6.47
N PHE A 61 11.06 14.08 -7.07
CA PHE A 61 9.83 13.97 -7.86
C PHE A 61 8.56 14.16 -7.02
N GLU A 62 8.48 13.51 -5.85
CA GLU A 62 7.32 13.66 -4.96
C GLU A 62 7.17 15.10 -4.46
N LYS A 63 8.29 15.77 -4.14
CA LYS A 63 8.31 17.17 -3.72
C LYS A 63 7.86 18.12 -4.83
N GLU A 64 8.28 17.88 -6.07
CA GLU A 64 7.81 18.65 -7.23
C GLU A 64 6.30 18.47 -7.44
N MET A 65 5.82 17.23 -7.36
CA MET A 65 4.40 16.90 -7.49
C MET A 65 3.55 17.59 -6.40
N GLU A 66 3.99 17.54 -5.15
CA GLU A 66 3.30 18.21 -4.05
C GLU A 66 3.26 19.74 -4.24
N ALA A 67 4.35 20.33 -4.72
CA ALA A 67 4.41 21.77 -5.01
C ALA A 67 3.45 22.16 -6.15
N GLU A 68 3.38 21.39 -7.23
CA GLU A 68 2.49 21.64 -8.36
C GLU A 68 1.01 21.54 -7.95
N LEU A 69 0.66 20.51 -7.17
CA LEU A 69 -0.69 20.33 -6.63
C LEU A 69 -1.09 21.49 -5.71
N ASN A 70 -0.23 21.86 -4.75
CA ASN A 70 -0.49 22.98 -3.84
C ASN A 70 -0.66 24.31 -4.58
N SER A 71 0.17 24.56 -5.60
CA SER A 71 0.04 25.75 -6.47
C SER A 71 -1.30 25.79 -7.19
N THR A 72 -1.75 24.64 -7.69
CA THR A 72 -3.04 24.51 -8.39
C THR A 72 -4.21 24.80 -7.46
N ILE A 73 -4.23 24.17 -6.28
CA ILE A 73 -5.28 24.37 -5.27
C ILE A 73 -5.35 25.83 -4.87
N LYS A 74 -4.22 26.45 -4.53
CA LYS A 74 -4.16 27.86 -4.15
C LYS A 74 -4.70 28.77 -5.25
N THR A 75 -4.34 28.51 -6.50
CA THR A 75 -4.85 29.27 -7.65
C THR A 75 -6.37 29.15 -7.78
N MET A 76 -6.95 27.99 -7.49
CA MET A 76 -8.40 27.80 -7.49
C MET A 76 -9.06 28.53 -6.31
N GLU A 77 -8.49 28.45 -5.12
CA GLU A 77 -8.97 29.18 -3.93
C GLU A 77 -8.95 30.70 -4.13
N ASP A 78 -7.90 31.24 -4.75
CA ASP A 78 -7.77 32.65 -5.09
C ASP A 78 -8.87 33.09 -6.09
N LYS A 79 -9.17 32.25 -7.09
CA LYS A 79 -10.26 32.51 -8.05
C LYS A 79 -11.63 32.47 -7.39
N LEU A 80 -11.86 31.52 -6.48
CA LEU A 80 -13.12 31.38 -5.77
C LEU A 80 -13.34 32.51 -4.76
N SER A 81 -12.31 32.90 -4.03
CA SER A 81 -12.36 34.03 -3.10
C SER A 81 -12.57 35.36 -3.83
N SER A 82 -11.95 35.56 -5.00
CA SER A 82 -12.19 36.72 -5.86
C SER A 82 -13.58 36.76 -6.48
N LEU A 83 -14.30 35.64 -6.57
CA LEU A 83 -15.68 35.57 -7.08
C LEU A 83 -16.73 35.77 -5.98
N GLY A 84 -16.33 35.63 -4.71
CA GLY A 84 -17.19 35.76 -3.54
C GLY A 84 -17.27 37.15 -2.91
N THR A 85 -16.62 38.16 -3.49
CA THR A 85 -16.67 39.59 -3.10
C THR A 85 -17.35 40.43 -4.15
#